data_AF-A0A2H9L9J2-F1
#
_entry.id   AF-A0A2H9L9J2-F1
#
_cell.length_a   1.000
_cell.length_b   1.000
_cell.length_c   1.000
_cell.angle_alpha   90.00
_cell.angle_beta   90.00
_cell.angle_gamma   90.00
#
_symmetry.space_group_name_H-M   'P 1'
#
loop_
_entity.id
_entity.type
_entity.pdbx_description
1 polymer ?
#
loop_
_entity_poly.entity_id
_entity_poly.type
_entity_poly.pdbx_seq_one_letter_code
_entity_poly.pdbx_strand_id
1 'polypeptide(L)'
;HRAAYENFKWLGKRHRERPEVPFARASTLLMPGYVDDQEICAIASFIADIDPTIPYSLLAFHPLYYMQDMPYTKREDAERFVQICKDEGLQKVRVGNPWLL
;
A
#
# COMPACT_ATOMS: atom_id res chain seq x y z
N HIS A 1 8.89 11.71 -10.25
CA HIS A 1 7.98 10.62 -9.85
C HIS A 1 7.62 9.63 -10.95
N ARG A 2 7.52 10.01 -12.24
CA ARG A 2 7.10 9.11 -13.33
C ARG A 2 7.92 7.81 -13.50
N ALA A 3 9.24 7.88 -13.30
CA ALA A 3 10.11 6.72 -13.43
C ALA A 3 9.80 5.58 -12.44
N ALA A 4 9.36 5.90 -11.21
CA ALA A 4 9.03 4.88 -10.22
C ALA A 4 7.83 4.02 -10.66
N TYR A 5 6.78 4.68 -11.18
CA TYR A 5 5.59 3.99 -11.70
C TYR A 5 5.90 3.15 -12.94
N GLU A 6 6.71 3.66 -13.87
CA GLU A 6 7.13 2.89 -15.06
C GLU A 6 7.98 1.67 -14.69
N ASN A 7 8.93 1.82 -13.76
CA ASN A 7 9.74 0.72 -13.26
C ASN A 7 8.88 -0.32 -12.54
N PHE A 8 7.92 0.12 -11.72
CA PHE A 8 6.99 -0.78 -11.04
C PHE A 8 6.12 -1.55 -12.05
N LYS A 9 5.60 -0.88 -13.08
CA LYS A 9 4.82 -1.52 -14.14
C LYS A 9 5.65 -2.54 -14.92
N TRP A 10 6.92 -2.22 -15.20
CA TRP A 10 7.84 -3.13 -15.87
C TRP A 10 8.10 -4.40 -15.03
N LEU A 11 8.36 -4.27 -13.73
CA LEU A 11 8.54 -5.41 -12.82
C LEU A 11 7.23 -6.18 -12.60
N GLY A 12 6.11 -5.49 -12.43
CA GLY A 12 4.81 -6.08 -12.14
C GLY A 12 4.28 -6.96 -13.27
N LYS A 13 4.55 -6.62 -14.54
CA LYS A 13 4.25 -7.49 -15.70
C LYS A 13 4.95 -8.85 -15.65
N ARG A 14 6.05 -8.94 -14.90
CA ARG A 14 6.86 -10.15 -14.71
C ARG A 14 6.58 -10.84 -13.39
N HIS A 15 5.67 -10.31 -12.57
CA HIS A 15 5.37 -10.81 -11.23
C HIS A 15 5.06 -12.32 -11.20
N ARG A 16 4.32 -12.82 -12.21
CA ARG A 16 3.97 -14.24 -12.32
C ARG A 16 5.15 -15.16 -12.66
N GLU A 17 6.27 -14.64 -13.15
CA GLU A 17 7.47 -15.44 -13.42
C GLU A 17 8.08 -16.01 -12.12
N ARG A 18 7.79 -15.41 -10.95
CA ARG A 18 8.19 -15.93 -9.63
C ARG A 18 7.04 -15.88 -8.62
N PRO A 19 6.22 -16.94 -8.53
CA PRO A 19 5.06 -16.96 -7.64
C PRO A 19 5.43 -17.04 -6.15
N GLU A 20 6.54 -17.69 -5.79
CA GLU A 20 6.98 -17.83 -4.38
C GLU A 20 7.65 -16.58 -3.84
N VAL A 21 8.52 -15.94 -4.64
CA VAL A 21 9.23 -14.72 -4.28
C VAL A 21 8.82 -13.61 -5.24
N PRO A 22 7.92 -12.71 -4.81
CA PRO A 22 7.31 -11.75 -5.71
C PRO A 22 8.37 -10.78 -6.28
N PHE A 23 8.36 -10.58 -7.60
CA PHE A 23 9.25 -9.60 -8.25
C PHE A 23 8.91 -8.16 -7.88
N ALA A 24 7.63 -7.89 -7.62
CA ALA A 24 7.14 -6.58 -7.22
C ALA A 24 6.39 -6.69 -5.90
N ARG A 25 6.62 -5.71 -5.01
CA ARG A 25 5.81 -5.46 -3.82
C ARG A 25 5.67 -3.95 -3.68
N ALA A 26 4.45 -3.50 -3.40
CA ALA A 26 4.20 -2.11 -3.05
C ALA A 26 4.03 -1.95 -1.54
N SER A 27 4.33 -0.77 -1.02
CA SER A 27 4.03 -0.41 0.35
C SER A 27 3.75 1.08 0.46
N THR A 28 2.74 1.46 1.24
CA THR A 28 2.35 2.85 1.46
C THR A 28 2.34 3.14 2.96
N LEU A 29 2.98 4.23 3.36
CA LEU A 29 2.97 4.72 4.74
C LEU A 29 1.69 5.53 4.97
N LEU A 30 0.84 5.08 5.88
CA LEU A 30 -0.47 5.66 6.20
C LEU A 30 -0.31 6.88 7.12
N MET A 31 0.31 7.94 6.61
CA MET A 31 0.51 9.16 7.37
C MET A 31 -0.80 9.94 7.50
N PRO A 32 -1.33 10.15 8.72
CA PRO A 32 -2.61 10.83 8.90
C PRO A 32 -2.59 12.25 8.34
N GLY A 33 -3.67 12.65 7.64
CA GLY A 33 -3.79 13.97 7.02
C GLY A 33 -3.03 14.14 5.71
N TYR A 34 -2.19 13.17 5.33
CA TYR A 34 -1.48 13.15 4.04
C TYR A 34 -1.99 12.06 3.11
N VAL A 35 -2.45 10.94 3.69
CA VAL A 35 -3.03 9.82 2.93
C VAL A 35 -4.52 9.79 3.20
N ASP A 36 -5.30 9.74 2.12
CA ASP A 36 -6.76 9.63 2.15
C ASP A 36 -7.28 8.46 1.30
N ASP A 37 -8.59 8.30 1.28
CA ASP A 37 -9.30 7.26 0.54
C ASP A 37 -9.02 7.34 -0.97
N GLN A 38 -8.88 8.55 -1.52
CA GLN A 38 -8.66 8.74 -2.96
C GLN A 38 -7.25 8.31 -3.35
N GLU A 39 -6.24 8.67 -2.56
CA GLU A 39 -4.86 8.22 -2.79
C GLU A 39 -4.75 6.70 -2.69
N ILE A 40 -5.36 6.08 -1.66
CA ILE A 40 -5.33 4.62 -1.50
C ILE A 40 -6.06 3.92 -2.63
N CYS A 41 -7.23 4.40 -3.04
CA CYS A 41 -7.97 3.87 -4.19
C CYS A 41 -7.12 3.96 -5.46
N ALA A 42 -6.54 5.12 -5.77
CA ALA A 42 -5.72 5.32 -6.97
C ALA A 42 -4.48 4.39 -7.01
N ILE A 43 -3.79 4.23 -5.87
CA ILE A 43 -2.65 3.32 -5.77
C ILE A 43 -3.10 1.85 -5.91
N ALA A 44 -4.19 1.47 -5.23
CA ALA A 44 -4.70 0.11 -5.26
C ALA A 44 -5.17 -0.28 -6.68
N SER A 45 -5.93 0.58 -7.34
CA SER A 45 -6.37 0.43 -8.73
C SER A 45 -5.16 0.31 -9.66
N PHE A 46 -4.15 1.17 -9.54
CA PHE A 46 -2.93 1.09 -10.34
C PHE A 46 -2.21 -0.26 -10.20
N ILE A 47 -2.11 -0.80 -8.98
CA ILE A 47 -1.46 -2.09 -8.75
C ILE A 47 -2.33 -3.23 -9.31
N ALA A 48 -3.65 -3.18 -9.08
CA ALA A 48 -4.60 -4.20 -9.53
C ALA A 48 -4.66 -4.30 -11.07
N ASP A 49 -4.58 -3.16 -11.76
CA ASP A 49 -4.50 -3.06 -13.21
C ASP A 49 -3.26 -3.77 -13.79
N ILE A 50 -2.17 -3.84 -13.02
CA ILE A 50 -0.96 -4.55 -13.43
C ILE A 50 -1.11 -6.04 -13.16
N ASP A 51 -1.33 -6.41 -11.89
CA ASP A 51 -1.66 -7.76 -11.47
C ASP A 51 -2.22 -7.75 -10.03
N PRO A 52 -3.45 -8.24 -9.80
CA PRO A 52 -4.11 -8.20 -8.49
C PRO A 52 -3.45 -9.08 -7.41
N THR A 53 -2.53 -9.96 -7.80
CA THR A 53 -1.79 -10.85 -6.89
C THR A 53 -0.50 -10.22 -6.36
N ILE A 54 -0.14 -9.01 -6.80
CA ILE A 54 1.02 -8.28 -6.30
C ILE A 54 0.77 -7.92 -4.82
N PRO A 55 1.68 -8.27 -3.90
CA PRO A 55 1.53 -7.91 -2.50
C PRO A 55 1.59 -6.40 -2.27
N TYR A 56 0.62 -5.89 -1.52
CA TYR A 56 0.55 -4.49 -1.11
C TYR A 56 0.46 -4.40 0.42
N SER A 57 1.40 -3.69 1.04
CA SER A 57 1.45 -3.52 2.50
C SER A 57 1.13 -2.07 2.89
N LEU A 58 0.11 -1.88 3.69
CA LEU A 58 -0.19 -0.60 4.31
C LEU A 58 0.58 -0.50 5.62
N LEU A 59 1.38 0.54 5.78
CA LEU A 59 2.27 0.70 6.93
C LEU A 59 1.71 1.78 7.86
N ALA A 60 1.40 1.41 9.09
CA ALA A 60 1.03 2.34 10.15
C ALA A 60 2.19 3.31 10.42
N PHE A 61 1.87 4.60 10.44
CA PHE A 61 2.78 5.67 10.80
C PHE A 61 2.93 5.76 12.32
N HIS A 62 4.17 5.89 12.78
CA HIS A 62 4.51 6.11 14.18
C HIS A 62 5.24 7.46 14.30
N PRO A 63 4.65 8.47 14.96
CA PRO A 63 5.22 9.81 15.07
C PRO A 63 6.48 9.80 15.94
N LEU A 64 7.65 9.82 15.28
CA LEU A 64 8.97 9.90 15.90
C LEU A 64 9.78 11.05 15.29
N TYR A 65 10.88 11.40 15.95
CA TYR A 65 11.82 12.43 15.51
C TYR A 65 11.16 13.81 15.28
N TYR A 66 11.25 14.40 14.09
CA TYR A 66 10.67 15.72 13.79
C TYR A 66 9.15 15.72 13.51
N MET A 67 8.44 14.64 13.84
CA MET A 67 6.99 14.52 13.60
C MET A 67 6.23 14.10 14.86
N GLN A 68 6.73 14.45 16.05
CA GLN A 68 6.11 14.08 17.34
C GLN A 68 4.74 14.72 17.60
N ASP A 69 4.44 15.80 16.88
CA ASP A 69 3.17 16.53 16.92
C ASP A 69 2.09 15.90 16.04
N MET A 70 2.45 14.95 15.17
CA MET A 70 1.52 14.25 14.31
C MET A 70 0.77 13.14 15.06
N PRO A 71 -0.50 12.87 14.71
CA PRO A 71 -1.22 11.75 15.29
C PRO A 71 -0.71 10.41 14.74
N TYR A 72 -1.01 9.35 15.46
CA TYR A 72 -0.77 7.97 15.03
C TYR A 72 -1.79 7.57 13.95
N THR A 73 -1.44 6.60 13.10
CA THR A 73 -2.43 5.95 12.25
C THR A 73 -3.44 5.23 13.13
N LYS A 74 -4.73 5.55 12.96
CA LYS A 74 -5.78 4.85 13.69
C LYS A 74 -6.05 3.48 13.07
N ARG A 75 -6.39 2.52 13.92
CA ARG A 75 -6.81 1.18 13.49
C ARG A 75 -7.98 1.20 12.51
N GLU A 76 -8.99 2.02 12.79
CA GLU A 76 -10.17 2.19 11.93
C GLU A 76 -9.80 2.62 10.50
N ASP A 77 -8.86 3.56 10.36
CA ASP A 77 -8.40 4.04 9.05
C ASP A 77 -7.61 2.96 8.31
N ALA A 78 -6.71 2.27 9.02
CA ALA A 78 -5.92 1.20 8.41
C ALA A 78 -6.81 0.04 7.92
N GLU A 79 -7.81 -0.37 8.70
CA GLU A 79 -8.77 -1.40 8.32
C GLU A 79 -9.65 -0.96 7.14
N ARG A 80 -10.12 0.30 7.16
CA ARG A 80 -10.86 0.91 6.04
C ARG A 80 -10.03 0.93 4.75
N PHE A 81 -8.77 1.34 4.82
CA PHE A 81 -7.89 1.35 3.65
C PHE A 81 -7.59 -0.06 3.12
N VAL A 82 -7.46 -1.06 4.00
CA VAL A 82 -7.37 -2.47 3.54
C VAL A 82 -8.63 -2.86 2.78
N GLN A 83 -9.81 -2.46 3.25
CA GLN A 83 -11.07 -2.76 2.56
C GLN A 83 -11.14 -2.09 1.19
N ILE A 84 -10.82 -0.80 1.09
CA ILE A 84 -10.73 -0.09 -0.20
C ILE A 84 -9.82 -0.83 -1.17
N CYS A 85 -8.62 -1.25 -0.72
CA CYS A 85 -7.70 -1.97 -1.60
C CYS A 85 -8.27 -3.31 -2.11
N LYS A 86 -9.03 -4.03 -1.27
CA LYS A 86 -9.70 -5.27 -1.66
C LYS A 86 -10.84 -5.01 -2.64
N ASP A 87 -11.59 -3.93 -2.44
CA ASP A 87 -12.69 -3.54 -3.31
C ASP A 87 -12.18 -3.13 -4.71
N GLU A 88 -10.98 -2.55 -4.79
CA GLU A 88 -10.24 -2.32 -6.05
C GLU A 88 -9.67 -3.60 -6.69
N GLY A 89 -9.89 -4.78 -6.08
CA GLY A 89 -9.56 -6.09 -6.65
C GLY A 89 -8.21 -6.66 -6.22
N LEU A 90 -7.46 -6.02 -5.32
CA LEU A 90 -6.22 -6.59 -4.80
C LEU A 90 -6.47 -7.79 -3.89
N GLN A 91 -5.74 -8.87 -4.13
CA GLN A 91 -5.90 -10.14 -3.42
C GLN A 91 -4.98 -10.26 -2.20
N LYS A 92 -3.83 -9.58 -2.22
CA LYS A 92 -2.78 -9.73 -1.20
C LYS A 92 -2.49 -8.39 -0.52
N VAL A 93 -3.46 -7.91 0.27
CA VAL A 93 -3.36 -6.66 1.02
C VAL A 93 -3.34 -6.93 2.52
N ARG A 94 -2.47 -6.22 3.25
CA ARG A 94 -2.43 -6.27 4.71
C ARG A 94 -1.87 -4.99 5.32
N VAL A 95 -2.13 -4.80 6.61
CA VAL A 95 -1.33 -3.90 7.44
C VAL A 95 0.00 -4.60 7.77
N GLY A 96 1.13 -3.97 7.45
CA GLY A 96 2.47 -4.58 7.61
C GLY A 96 2.99 -4.56 9.05
N ASN A 97 2.56 -3.60 9.85
CA ASN A 97 2.99 -3.34 11.22
C ASN A 97 1.80 -3.02 12.15
N PRO A 98 0.85 -3.96 12.32
CA PRO A 98 -0.39 -3.73 13.06
C PRO A 98 -0.21 -3.50 14.57
N TRP A 99 0.99 -3.75 15.11
CA TRP A 99 1.33 -3.45 16.51
C TRP A 99 1.54 -1.95 16.80
N LEU A 100 1.54 -1.11 15.78
CA LEU A 100 1.60 0.36 15.91
C LEU A 100 0.21 1.03 15.84
N LEU A 101 -0.86 0.25 15.68
CA LEU A 101 -2.26 0.70 15.57
C LEU A 101 -3.03 0.65 16.88
#